data_AF-C4ZID5-F1
#
_entry.id   AF-C4ZID5-F1
#
_cell.length_a   1.000
_cell.length_b   1.000
_cell.length_c   1.000
_cell.angle_alpha   90.00
_cell.angle_beta   90.00
_cell.angle_gamma   90.00
#
_symmetry.space_group_name_H-M   'P 1'
#
loop_
_entity.id
_entity.type
_entity.pdbx_description
1 polymer ?
#
loop_
_entity_poly.entity_id
_entity_poly.type
_entity_poly.pdbx_seq_one_letter_code
_entity_poly.pdbx_strand_id
1 'polypeptide(L)'
;MIGRTVMTIDINREAQIIEMLRSIGCGLKPARTQSRSRVRALVVESATLSQPVVIHKDRLNAIRVAVAPAMYRTELEDEHHGVRAARNIRSSLNQFRHSAYCAFANADAMGEPVAKCYEIDWDNGGCLEKLRKLLVGLMH
;
A
#
# COMPACT_ATOMS: atom_id res chain seq x y z
N MET A 1 2.90 27.64 11.79
CA MET A 1 3.37 26.44 11.05
C MET A 1 2.57 25.24 11.54
N ILE A 2 1.64 24.74 10.73
CA ILE A 2 0.92 23.51 11.08
C ILE A 2 1.88 22.36 10.82
N GLY A 3 2.39 21.74 11.90
CA GLY A 3 3.22 20.56 11.78
C GLY A 3 2.47 19.50 11.00
N ARG A 4 3.00 19.08 9.85
CA ARG A 4 2.45 17.94 9.10
C ARG A 4 2.57 16.72 10.00
N THR A 5 1.47 16.28 10.59
CA THR A 5 1.36 14.98 11.26
C THR A 5 1.82 13.94 10.27
N VAL A 6 2.94 13.28 10.56
CA VAL A 6 3.41 12.19 9.70
C VAL A 6 2.45 11.04 9.92
N MET A 7 1.65 10.73 8.90
CA MET A 7 0.76 9.58 8.92
C MET A 7 1.61 8.33 8.67
N THR A 8 2.23 7.80 9.72
CA THR A 8 2.92 6.51 9.70
C THR A 8 1.99 5.43 10.22
N ILE A 9 2.17 4.20 9.72
CA ILE A 9 1.64 3.02 10.40
C ILE A 9 2.30 2.99 11.79
N ASP A 10 1.54 2.81 12.86
CA ASP A 10 2.14 2.68 14.19
C ASP A 10 2.85 1.33 14.32
N ILE A 11 3.80 1.26 15.24
CA ILE A 11 4.71 0.12 15.36
C ILE A 11 4.00 -1.22 15.62
N ASN A 12 2.86 -1.20 16.33
CA ASN A 12 2.12 -2.42 16.63
C ASN A 12 1.39 -2.93 15.39
N ARG A 13 0.72 -2.05 14.66
CA ARG A 13 0.08 -2.40 13.37
C ARG A 13 1.09 -2.83 12.33
N GLU A 14 2.27 -2.20 12.31
CA GLU A 14 3.37 -2.60 11.43
C GLU A 14 3.82 -4.03 11.71
N ALA A 15 4.06 -4.39 12.98
CA ALA A 15 4.45 -5.74 13.37
C ALA A 15 3.40 -6.79 12.92
N GLN A 16 2.11 -6.48 13.12
CA GLN A 16 1.00 -7.34 12.68
C GLN A 16 0.96 -7.52 11.15
N ILE A 17 1.17 -6.44 10.39
CA ILE A 17 1.25 -6.51 8.92
C ILE A 17 2.45 -7.37 8.51
N ILE A 18 3.63 -7.18 9.11
CA ILE A 18 4.84 -7.95 8.80
C ILE A 18 4.62 -9.44 9.06
N GLU A 19 4.01 -9.78 10.19
CA GLU A 19 3.69 -11.17 10.53
C GLU A 19 2.71 -11.80 9.52
N MET A 20 1.65 -11.07 9.16
CA MET A 20 0.71 -11.50 8.14
C MET A 20 1.39 -11.69 6.77
N LEU A 21 2.27 -10.77 6.34
CA LEU A 21 3.02 -10.87 5.10
C LEU A 21 3.88 -12.13 5.05
N ARG A 22 4.58 -12.45 6.15
CA ARG A 22 5.36 -13.69 6.26
C ARG A 22 4.49 -14.92 6.09
N SER A 23 3.27 -14.90 6.66
CA SER A 23 2.33 -16.03 6.56
C SER A 23 1.86 -16.35 5.14
N ILE A 24 1.98 -15.40 4.20
CA ILE A 24 1.60 -15.57 2.79
C ILE A 24 2.81 -15.59 1.84
N GLY A 25 4.04 -15.75 2.36
CA GLY A 25 5.24 -15.82 1.52
C GLY A 25 5.66 -14.47 0.91
N CYS A 26 5.22 -13.36 1.50
CA CYS A 26 5.72 -12.02 1.16
C CYS A 26 6.93 -11.65 2.02
N GLY A 27 7.92 -11.04 1.39
CA GLY A 27 9.03 -10.35 2.02
C GLY A 27 8.87 -8.84 2.00
N LEU A 28 9.74 -8.15 2.76
CA LEU A 28 9.90 -6.70 2.67
C LEU A 28 11.22 -6.36 2.00
N LYS A 29 11.19 -5.40 1.08
CA LYS A 29 12.42 -4.82 0.53
C LYS A 29 13.10 -3.99 1.62
N PRO A 30 14.42 -4.15 1.85
CA PRO A 30 15.14 -3.28 2.77
C PRO A 30 15.04 -1.83 2.29
N ALA A 31 14.54 -0.94 3.15
CA ALA A 31 14.43 0.46 2.81
C ALA A 31 15.83 1.05 2.57
N ARG A 32 16.07 1.64 1.39
CA ARG A 32 17.25 2.48 1.20
C ARG A 32 17.10 3.69 2.12
N THR A 33 17.78 3.65 3.26
CA THR A 33 17.85 4.71 4.30
C THR A 33 16.49 5.15 4.86
N GLN A 34 16.03 4.50 5.93
CA GLN A 34 15.03 5.08 6.83
C GLN A 34 15.69 5.41 8.17
N SER A 35 15.73 6.69 8.54
CA SER A 35 16.04 7.09 9.91
C SER A 35 15.06 6.41 10.86
N ARG A 36 15.53 5.92 12.02
CA ARG A 36 14.79 5.16 13.07
C ARG A 36 13.42 5.74 13.51
N SER A 37 13.02 6.92 13.06
CA SER A 37 11.82 7.65 13.48
C SER A 37 10.72 7.80 12.40
N ARG A 38 10.90 7.32 11.16
CA ARG A 38 9.91 7.51 10.08
C ARG A 38 9.84 6.34 9.10
N VAL A 39 9.22 5.24 9.47
CA VAL A 39 8.79 4.22 8.48
C VAL A 39 7.53 4.76 7.80
N ARG A 40 7.67 5.21 6.55
CA ARG A 40 6.59 5.89 5.80
C ARG A 40 5.81 4.99 4.84
N ALA A 41 6.33 3.81 4.53
CA ALA A 41 5.68 2.80 3.72
C ALA A 41 6.44 1.46 3.84
N LEU A 42 5.73 0.35 3.68
CA LEU A 42 6.28 -1.00 3.56
C LEU A 42 6.28 -1.38 2.08
N VAL A 43 7.46 -1.67 1.53
CA VAL A 43 7.60 -2.18 0.16
C VAL A 43 7.62 -3.70 0.22
N VAL A 44 6.55 -4.31 -0.26
CA VAL A 44 6.30 -5.75 -0.25
C VAL A 44 6.74 -6.34 -1.58
N GLU A 45 7.49 -7.44 -1.51
CA GLU A 45 7.92 -8.23 -2.66
C GLU A 45 7.59 -9.71 -2.43
N SER A 46 7.32 -10.46 -3.49
CA SER A 46 7.16 -11.91 -3.44
C SER A 46 7.49 -12.49 -4.82
N ALA A 47 7.88 -13.76 -4.87
CA ALA A 47 8.14 -14.45 -6.14
C ALA A 47 6.87 -14.58 -7.02
N THR A 48 5.69 -14.52 -6.40
CA THR A 48 4.38 -14.62 -7.06
C THR A 48 3.74 -13.26 -7.38
N LEU A 49 4.38 -12.16 -6.97
CA LEU A 49 3.96 -10.81 -7.34
C LEU A 49 4.73 -10.39 -8.59
N SER A 50 4.00 -9.98 -9.64
CA SER A 50 4.61 -9.53 -10.88
C SER A 50 5.41 -8.22 -10.74
N GLN A 51 5.06 -7.37 -9.76
CA GLN A 51 5.84 -6.22 -9.32
C GLN A 51 5.68 -5.99 -7.81
N PRO A 52 6.54 -5.18 -7.17
CA PRO A 52 6.38 -4.83 -5.76
C PRO A 52 5.03 -4.16 -5.47
N VAL A 53 4.57 -4.25 -4.23
CA VAL A 53 3.39 -3.57 -3.70
C VAL A 53 3.83 -2.65 -2.56
N VAL A 54 3.25 -1.46 -2.43
CA VAL A 54 3.63 -0.49 -1.39
C VAL A 54 2.46 -0.23 -0.45
N ILE A 55 2.61 -0.61 0.82
CA ILE A 55 1.60 -0.40 1.86
C ILE A 55 1.97 0.83 2.68
N HIS A 56 1.06 1.78 2.84
CA HIS A 56 1.30 2.94 3.70
C HIS A 56 0.02 3.44 4.36
N LYS A 57 0.16 4.19 5.45
CA LYS A 57 -0.99 4.86 6.07
C LYS A 57 -1.43 6.03 5.20
N ASP A 58 -2.74 6.23 5.08
CA ASP A 58 -3.29 7.40 4.38
C ASP A 58 -4.15 8.28 5.27
N ARG A 59 -4.93 7.69 6.16
CA ARG A 59 -5.78 8.41 7.13
C ARG A 59 -5.67 7.76 8.50
N LEU A 60 -6.29 8.38 9.50
CA LEU A 60 -6.29 7.88 10.89
C LEU A 60 -6.60 6.37 10.95
N ASN A 61 -7.59 5.91 10.17
CA ASN A 61 -8.14 4.56 10.24
C ASN A 61 -8.13 3.81 8.91
N ALA A 62 -7.26 4.15 7.96
CA ALA A 62 -7.16 3.41 6.69
C ALA A 62 -5.72 3.25 6.23
N ILE A 63 -5.43 2.07 5.65
CA ILE A 63 -4.20 1.84 4.89
C ILE A 63 -4.48 1.94 3.40
N ARG A 64 -3.46 2.39 2.67
CA ARG A 64 -3.41 2.30 1.22
C ARG A 64 -2.44 1.21 0.79
N VAL A 65 -2.86 0.47 -0.22
CA VAL A 65 -2.07 -0.54 -0.91
C VAL A 65 -1.86 -0.04 -2.33
N ALA A 66 -0.71 0.57 -2.57
CA ALA A 66 -0.32 1.08 -3.87
C ALA A 66 0.28 -0.05 -4.71
N VAL A 67 -0.15 -0.13 -5.96
CA VAL A 67 0.28 -1.11 -6.95
C VAL A 67 0.64 -0.40 -8.25
N ALA A 68 1.47 -1.05 -9.06
CA ALA A 68 1.66 -0.63 -10.44
C ALA A 68 0.31 -0.67 -11.19
N PRO A 69 0.01 0.27 -12.09
CA PRO A 69 -1.30 0.33 -12.77
C PRO A 69 -1.73 -0.97 -13.46
N ALA A 70 -0.77 -1.74 -13.99
CA ALA A 70 -1.01 -3.01 -14.64
C ALA A 70 -1.39 -4.16 -13.68
N MET A 71 -1.08 -4.03 -12.39
CA MET A 71 -1.48 -4.98 -11.35
C MET A 71 -2.85 -4.65 -10.76
N TYR A 72 -3.38 -3.46 -11.03
CA TYR A 72 -4.67 -3.06 -10.49
C TYR A 72 -5.81 -3.81 -11.18
N ARG A 73 -6.61 -4.47 -10.36
CA ARG A 73 -7.75 -5.31 -10.71
C ARG A 73 -8.99 -4.77 -10.03
N THR A 74 -9.97 -4.30 -10.80
CA THR A 74 -11.24 -3.80 -10.25
C THR A 74 -12.03 -4.93 -9.59
N GLU A 75 -11.86 -6.16 -10.05
CA GLU A 75 -12.50 -7.35 -9.46
C GLU A 75 -12.03 -7.69 -8.04
N LEU A 76 -10.92 -7.11 -7.57
CA LEU A 76 -10.45 -7.25 -6.19
C LEU A 76 -11.00 -6.15 -5.25
N GLU A 77 -11.78 -5.21 -5.79
CA GLU A 77 -12.52 -4.25 -4.99
C GLU A 77 -13.73 -4.93 -4.34
N ASP A 78 -13.94 -4.67 -3.06
CA ASP A 78 -15.05 -5.20 -2.27
C ASP A 78 -15.48 -4.14 -1.26
N GLU A 79 -16.32 -3.20 -1.73
CA GLU A 79 -16.77 -2.08 -0.90
C GLU A 79 -17.55 -2.53 0.33
N HIS A 80 -18.32 -3.63 0.22
CA HIS A 80 -19.09 -4.20 1.32
C HIS A 80 -18.17 -4.65 2.45
N HIS A 81 -17.00 -5.18 2.10
CA HIS A 81 -15.96 -5.56 3.04
C HIS A 81 -14.86 -4.50 3.16
N GLY A 82 -15.09 -3.25 2.74
CA GLY A 82 -14.20 -2.11 2.98
C GLY A 82 -12.86 -2.16 2.25
N VAL A 83 -12.78 -2.82 1.09
CA VAL A 83 -11.66 -2.70 0.12
C VAL A 83 -12.15 -1.94 -1.09
N ARG A 84 -11.59 -0.77 -1.39
CA ARG A 84 -12.09 0.08 -2.49
C ARG A 84 -10.98 0.78 -3.25
N ALA A 85 -11.28 1.27 -4.45
CA ALA A 85 -10.42 2.24 -5.12
C ALA A 85 -10.16 3.46 -4.23
N ALA A 86 -8.88 3.79 -3.98
CA ALA A 86 -8.55 5.01 -3.28
C ALA A 86 -8.80 6.23 -4.18
N ARG A 87 -9.25 7.33 -3.58
CA ARG A 87 -9.53 8.58 -4.31
C ARG A 87 -8.48 9.64 -4.02
N ASN A 88 -7.79 10.10 -5.06
CA ASN A 88 -6.89 11.25 -4.94
C ASN A 88 -7.72 12.52 -4.73
N ILE A 89 -7.44 13.27 -3.65
CA ILE A 89 -8.21 14.47 -3.29
C ILE A 89 -8.06 15.58 -4.37
N ARG A 90 -6.92 15.63 -5.06
CA ARG A 90 -6.62 16.67 -6.06
C ARG A 90 -7.25 16.38 -7.41
N SER A 91 -7.12 15.14 -7.90
CA SER A 91 -7.61 14.77 -9.24
C SER A 91 -8.97 14.08 -9.24
N SER A 92 -9.47 13.63 -8.09
CA SER A 92 -10.60 12.70 -7.96
C SER A 92 -10.42 11.35 -8.66
N LEU A 93 -9.26 11.06 -9.23
CA LEU A 93 -8.95 9.80 -9.89
C LEU A 93 -8.17 8.86 -8.95
N ASN A 94 -8.26 7.55 -9.17
CA ASN A 94 -7.37 6.58 -8.53
C ASN A 94 -6.00 6.60 -9.24
N GLN A 95 -5.28 7.70 -9.04
CA GLN A 95 -3.96 7.95 -9.61
C GLN A 95 -3.14 8.71 -8.58
N PHE A 96 -2.02 8.12 -8.16
CA PHE A 96 -1.21 8.64 -7.05
C PHE A 96 0.25 8.76 -7.45
N ARG A 97 0.88 9.83 -6.98
CA ARG A 97 2.31 10.08 -7.09
C ARG A 97 2.88 10.25 -5.70
N HIS A 98 3.89 9.46 -5.37
CA HIS A 98 4.55 9.50 -4.07
C HIS A 98 5.98 8.99 -4.19
N SER A 99 6.93 9.59 -3.47
CA SER A 99 8.35 9.20 -3.54
C SER A 99 8.61 7.75 -3.10
N ALA A 100 7.73 7.19 -2.26
CA ALA A 100 7.80 5.77 -1.86
C ALA A 100 7.40 4.79 -2.97
N TYR A 101 6.81 5.27 -4.08
CA TYR A 101 6.40 4.43 -5.21
C TYR A 101 7.52 4.17 -6.21
N CYS A 102 8.74 4.66 -5.94
CA CYS A 102 9.94 4.41 -6.75
C CYS A 102 10.27 2.91 -6.98
N ALA A 103 9.60 2.01 -6.26
CA ALA A 103 9.69 0.57 -6.46
C ALA A 103 8.96 0.08 -7.73
N PHE A 104 8.07 0.87 -8.35
CA PHE A 104 7.36 0.47 -9.57
C PHE A 104 8.22 0.77 -10.81
N ALA A 105 8.42 -0.23 -11.68
CA ALA A 105 9.41 -0.19 -12.76
C ALA A 105 9.03 0.71 -13.96
N ASN A 106 7.80 1.21 -14.02
CA ASN A 106 7.30 1.98 -15.16
C ASN A 106 7.30 3.48 -14.83
N ALA A 107 8.40 4.15 -15.16
CA ALA A 107 8.48 5.60 -15.20
C ALA A 107 7.71 6.11 -16.44
N ASP A 108 6.80 7.05 -16.25
CA ASP A 108 6.47 7.97 -17.34
C ASP A 108 7.69 8.87 -17.61
N ALA A 109 7.73 9.55 -18.76
CA ALA A 109 8.83 10.42 -19.17
C ALA A 109 9.14 11.58 -18.21
N MET A 110 8.38 11.74 -17.11
CA MET A 110 8.50 12.78 -16.09
C MET A 110 9.03 12.25 -14.74
N GLY A 111 9.40 10.97 -14.65
CA GLY A 111 10.24 10.48 -13.54
C GLY A 111 9.53 10.27 -12.20
N GLU A 112 8.20 10.16 -12.16
CA GLU A 112 7.48 9.70 -10.96
C GLU A 112 6.46 8.60 -11.31
N PRO A 113 6.43 7.47 -10.59
CA PRO A 113 5.50 6.40 -10.93
C PRO A 113 4.06 6.76 -10.54
N VAL A 114 3.15 6.68 -11.53
CA VAL A 114 1.71 6.87 -11.37
C VAL A 114 1.10 5.57 -10.86
N ALA A 115 0.95 5.43 -9.55
CA ALA A 115 0.38 4.24 -8.92
C ALA A 115 -1.15 4.29 -8.90
N LYS A 116 -1.77 3.10 -8.86
CA LYS A 116 -3.17 2.95 -8.41
C LYS A 116 -3.15 2.40 -6.99
N CYS A 117 -4.14 2.76 -6.18
CA CYS A 117 -4.21 2.36 -4.78
C CYS A 117 -5.55 1.71 -4.46
N TYR A 118 -5.50 0.65 -3.67
CA TYR A 118 -6.63 0.19 -2.87
C TYR A 118 -6.60 0.92 -1.52
N GLU A 119 -7.77 1.20 -0.95
CA GLU A 119 -7.94 1.66 0.42
C GLU A 119 -8.64 0.56 1.22
N ILE A 120 -8.07 0.23 2.37
CA ILE A 120 -8.63 -0.74 3.31
C ILE A 120 -8.90 -0.02 4.63
N ASP A 121 -10.16 -0.05 5.05
CA ASP A 121 -10.58 0.46 6.36
C ASP A 121 -10.07 -0.46 7.47
N TRP A 122 -9.42 0.14 8.46
CA TRP A 122 -8.84 -0.55 9.60
C TRP A 122 -9.90 -1.03 10.60
N ASP A 123 -10.96 -0.25 10.80
CA ASP A 123 -11.91 -0.44 11.90
C ASP A 123 -13.10 -1.32 11.51
N ASN A 124 -13.40 -1.42 10.21
CA ASN A 124 -14.59 -2.10 9.72
C ASN A 124 -14.38 -3.61 9.46
N GLY A 125 -14.01 -4.41 10.46
CA GLY A 125 -14.02 -5.88 10.37
C GLY A 125 -12.76 -6.54 9.76
N GLY A 126 -11.62 -6.44 10.45
CA GLY A 126 -10.45 -7.30 10.19
C GLY A 126 -9.55 -6.83 9.03
N CYS A 127 -8.92 -5.66 9.16
CA CYS A 127 -8.03 -5.09 8.14
C CYS A 127 -6.95 -6.05 7.63
N LEU A 128 -6.36 -6.85 8.54
CA LEU A 128 -5.29 -7.79 8.19
C LEU A 128 -5.79 -8.91 7.29
N GLU A 129 -7.01 -9.41 7.52
CA GLU A 129 -7.60 -10.46 6.68
C GLU A 129 -7.93 -9.93 5.28
N LYS A 130 -8.45 -8.71 5.20
CA LYS A 130 -8.72 -8.05 3.93
C LYS A 130 -7.45 -7.77 3.15
N LEU A 131 -6.43 -7.25 3.84
CA LEU A 131 -5.11 -7.04 3.27
C LEU A 131 -4.52 -8.35 2.75
N ARG A 132 -4.65 -9.43 3.54
CA ARG A 132 -4.23 -10.78 3.13
C ARG A 132 -4.96 -11.23 1.88
N LYS A 133 -6.29 -11.15 1.83
CA LYS A 133 -7.12 -11.53 0.67
C LYS A 133 -6.74 -10.73 -0.58
N LEU A 134 -6.58 -9.41 -0.44
CA LEU A 134 -6.14 -8.54 -1.52
C LEU A 134 -4.77 -8.95 -2.05
N LEU A 135 -3.78 -9.13 -1.17
CA LEU A 135 -2.42 -9.51 -1.57
C LEU A 135 -2.38 -10.88 -2.24
N VAL A 136 -3.13 -11.87 -1.72
CA VAL A 136 -3.26 -13.19 -2.36
C VAL A 136 -3.93 -13.08 -3.72
N GLY A 137 -4.96 -12.23 -3.89
CA GLY A 137 -5.59 -12.00 -5.20
C GLY A 137 -4.70 -11.28 -6.21
N LEU A 138 -3.72 -10.51 -5.74
CA LEU A 138 -2.69 -9.86 -6.56
C LEU A 138 -1.53 -10.80 -6.92
N MET A 139 -1.38 -11.91 -6.20
CA MET A 139 -0.45 -12.97 -6.55
C MET A 139 -1.02 -13.79 -7.71
N HIS A 140 -0.18 -14.10 -8.69
CA HIS A 140 -0.52 -14.92 -9.86
C HIS A 140 0.47 -16.06 -10.00
#